data_AF-A0A5N6ZL11-F1
#
_entry.id   AF-A0A5N6ZL11-F1
#
_cell.length_a   1.000
_cell.length_b   1.000
_cell.length_c   1.000
_cell.angle_alpha   90.00
_cell.angle_beta   90.00
_cell.angle_gamma   90.00
#
_symmetry.space_group_name_H-M   'P 1'
#
loop_
_entity.id
_entity.type
_entity.pdbx_description
1 polymer ?
#
loop_
_entity_poly.entity_id
_entity_poly.type
_entity_poly.pdbx_seq_one_letter_code
_entity_poly.pdbx_strand_id
1 'polypeptide(L)'
;MKLSLAVSLTALVAAVVAQQVPPCVDVCFNKQQECPDEWNFVCLCENEKFHIAMTQCMRGGNGESGKCSEEDQSIARILLDAACGF
;
A
#
# COMPACT_ATOMS: atom_id res chain seq x y z
N MET A 1 26.05 3.76 29.90
CA MET A 1 25.58 4.60 28.78
C MET A 1 24.16 4.16 28.42
N LYS A 2 23.15 5.03 28.54
CA LYS A 2 21.78 4.74 28.08
C LYS A 2 21.70 5.19 26.62
N LEU A 3 21.77 4.23 25.69
CA LEU A 3 21.50 4.47 24.28
C LEU A 3 19.98 4.64 24.12
N SER A 4 19.51 5.88 24.25
CA SER A 4 18.16 6.24 23.82
C SER A 4 18.17 6.25 22.30
N LEU A 5 17.80 5.12 21.69
CA LEU A 5 17.48 5.04 20.27
C LEU A 5 16.24 5.90 20.05
N ALA A 6 16.44 7.12 19.56
CA ALA A 6 15.38 7.93 18.97
C ALA A 6 14.94 7.23 17.68
N VAL A 7 14.09 6.22 17.82
CA VAL A 7 13.44 5.59 16.66
C VAL A 7 12.46 6.62 16.14
N SER A 8 12.73 7.19 14.96
CA SER A 8 11.79 8.14 14.38
C SER A 8 10.47 7.41 14.15
N LEU A 9 9.34 8.05 14.48
CA LEU A 9 8.02 7.48 14.24
C LEU A 9 7.86 7.07 12.77
N THR A 10 8.46 7.82 11.84
CA THR A 10 8.51 7.49 10.41
C THR A 10 9.18 6.14 10.11
N ALA A 11 10.24 5.76 10.83
CA ALA A 11 10.89 4.46 10.66
C ALA A 11 10.05 3.30 11.23
N LEU A 12 9.30 3.55 12.31
CA LEU A 12 8.34 2.58 12.86
C LEU A 12 7.17 2.37 11.91
N VAL A 13 6.63 3.43 11.32
CA VAL A 13 5.54 3.35 10.34
C VAL A 13 6.02 2.56 9.10
N ALA A 14 7.19 2.87 8.54
CA ALA A 14 7.73 2.12 7.41
C ALA A 14 7.95 0.62 7.71
N ALA A 15 8.46 0.28 8.90
CA ALA A 15 8.67 -1.10 9.31
C ALA A 15 7.36 -1.86 9.56
N VAL A 16 6.34 -1.19 10.11
CA VAL A 16 5.01 -1.77 10.34
C VAL A 16 4.27 -1.96 9.01
N VAL A 17 4.33 -0.98 8.11
CA VAL A 17 3.74 -1.07 6.77
C VAL A 17 4.34 -2.25 6.01
N ALA A 18 5.68 -2.39 5.98
CA ALA A 18 6.36 -3.49 5.29
C ALA A 18 6.04 -4.90 5.85
N GLN A 19 5.67 -5.02 7.13
CA GLN A 19 5.28 -6.29 7.74
C GLN A 19 3.77 -6.59 7.63
N GLN A 20 2.96 -5.59 7.31
CA GLN A 20 1.49 -5.69 7.31
C GLN A 20 0.87 -5.62 5.92
N VAL A 21 1.63 -5.29 4.86
CA VAL A 21 1.09 -5.37 3.49
C VAL A 21 0.68 -6.82 3.20
N PRO A 22 -0.61 -7.10 2.95
CA PRO A 22 -1.04 -8.45 2.59
C PRO A 22 -0.35 -8.90 1.29
N PRO A 23 0.05 -10.18 1.16
CA PRO A 23 0.76 -10.65 -0.03
C PRO A 23 0.03 -10.40 -1.35
N CYS A 24 -1.31 -10.41 -1.35
CA CYS A 24 -2.09 -10.12 -2.54
C CYS A 24 -1.96 -8.65 -3.00
N VAL A 25 -1.77 -7.72 -2.05
CA VAL A 25 -1.62 -6.29 -2.29
C VAL A 25 -0.24 -6.02 -2.90
N ASP A 26 0.81 -6.67 -2.38
CA ASP A 26 2.15 -6.62 -2.95
C ASP A 26 2.18 -7.12 -4.40
N VAL A 27 1.47 -8.22 -4.70
CA VAL A 27 1.32 -8.70 -6.09
C VAL A 27 0.62 -7.68 -6.99
N CYS A 28 -0.38 -6.96 -6.48
CA CYS A 28 -1.06 -5.92 -7.24
C CYS A 28 -0.19 -4.68 -7.44
N PHE A 29 0.58 -4.31 -6.42
CA PHE A 29 1.50 -3.19 -6.44
C PHE A 29 2.66 -3.41 -7.42
N ASN A 30 3.16 -4.64 -7.54
CA ASN A 30 4.14 -5.03 -8.55
C ASN A 30 3.58 -5.10 -9.99
N LYS A 31 2.25 -5.15 -10.15
CA LYS A 31 1.59 -5.25 -11.46
C LYS A 31 1.19 -3.91 -12.06
N GLN A 32 0.92 -2.91 -11.23
CA GLN A 32 0.59 -1.57 -11.72
C GLN A 32 1.85 -0.93 -12.35
N GLN A 33 1.63 -0.03 -13.32
CA GLN A 33 2.71 0.66 -14.05
C GLN A 33 2.64 2.18 -13.88
N GLU A 34 1.69 2.67 -13.09
CA GLU A 34 1.34 4.10 -12.98
C GLU A 34 2.26 4.83 -12.00
N CYS A 35 2.76 4.10 -10.99
CA CYS A 35 3.79 4.56 -10.06
C CYS A 35 4.95 3.55 -10.09
N PRO A 36 5.90 3.70 -11.03
CA PRO A 36 7.01 2.76 -11.20
C PRO A 36 8.03 2.84 -10.08
N ASP A 37 8.13 3.98 -9.40
CA ASP A 37 8.92 4.14 -8.19
C ASP A 37 8.07 3.75 -6.99
N GLU A 38 8.30 2.55 -6.46
CA GLU A 38 7.56 1.91 -5.36
C GLU A 38 7.44 2.77 -4.09
N TRP A 39 8.28 3.79 -3.94
CA TRP A 39 8.36 4.66 -2.77
C TRP A 39 8.02 6.12 -3.06
N ASN A 40 7.50 6.43 -4.25
CA ASN A 40 7.04 7.76 -4.58
C ASN A 40 5.65 8.00 -3.97
N PHE A 41 5.62 8.33 -2.68
CA PHE A 41 4.37 8.57 -1.94
C PHE A 41 3.47 9.62 -2.60
N VAL A 42 4.02 10.67 -3.22
CA VAL A 42 3.22 11.65 -3.96
C VAL A 42 2.46 10.97 -5.09
N CYS A 43 3.13 10.13 -5.89
CA CYS A 43 2.47 9.34 -6.92
C CYS A 43 1.42 8.39 -6.33
N LEU A 44 1.78 7.62 -5.28
CA LEU A 44 0.88 6.64 -4.67
C LEU A 44 -0.37 7.28 -4.07
N CYS A 45 -0.28 8.50 -3.57
CA CYS A 45 -1.38 9.20 -2.92
C CYS A 45 -2.25 10.02 -3.88
N GLU A 46 -1.67 10.57 -4.95
CA GLU A 46 -2.35 11.52 -5.84
C GLU A 46 -2.70 10.94 -7.22
N ASN A 47 -2.08 9.83 -7.64
CA ASN A 47 -2.31 9.27 -8.96
C ASN A 47 -3.57 8.39 -8.99
N GLU A 48 -4.65 8.96 -9.52
CA GLU A 48 -5.94 8.26 -9.69
C GLU A 48 -5.82 6.95 -10.49
N LYS A 49 -4.96 6.90 -11.51
CA LYS A 49 -4.79 5.69 -12.33
C LYS A 49 -4.16 4.56 -11.52
N PHE A 50 -3.20 4.90 -10.64
CA PHE A 50 -2.64 3.94 -9.70
C PHE A 50 -3.74 3.38 -8.77
N HIS A 51 -4.61 4.24 -8.22
CA HIS A 51 -5.73 3.79 -7.37
C HIS A 51 -6.71 2.89 -8.12
N ILE A 52 -7.03 3.22 -9.37
CA ILE A 52 -7.89 2.41 -10.23
C ILE A 52 -7.24 1.05 -10.50
N ALA A 53 -5.97 1.02 -10.90
CA ALA A 53 -5.24 -0.21 -11.20
C ALA A 53 -5.12 -1.13 -9.97
N MET A 54 -4.78 -0.57 -8.81
CA MET A 54 -4.76 -1.29 -7.54
C MET A 54 -6.14 -1.85 -7.19
N THR A 55 -7.18 -1.03 -7.29
CA THR A 55 -8.57 -1.46 -7.01
C THR A 55 -8.99 -2.59 -7.93
N GLN A 56 -8.76 -2.47 -9.24
CA GLN A 56 -9.09 -3.50 -10.23
C GLN A 56 -8.35 -4.80 -9.97
N CYS A 57 -7.07 -4.74 -9.59
CA CYS A 57 -6.31 -5.95 -9.27
C CYS A 57 -6.80 -6.62 -7.98
N MET A 58 -7.07 -5.84 -6.93
CA MET A 58 -7.47 -6.37 -5.63
C MET A 58 -8.91 -6.87 -5.60
N ARG A 59 -9.86 -6.09 -6.13
CA ARG A 59 -11.30 -6.41 -6.15
C ARG A 59 -11.75 -7.18 -7.37
N GLY A 60 -10.99 -7.11 -8.46
CA GLY A 60 -11.43 -7.57 -9.76
C GLY A 60 -12.21 -6.49 -10.51
N GLY A 61 -12.38 -6.71 -11.80
CA GLY A 61 -13.13 -5.85 -12.70
C GLY A 61 -13.60 -6.63 -13.91
N ASN A 62 -14.64 -6.14 -14.60
CA ASN A 62 -15.14 -6.72 -15.86
C ASN A 62 -15.45 -8.24 -15.80
N GLY A 63 -15.98 -8.73 -14.68
CA GLY A 63 -16.36 -10.13 -14.50
C GLY A 63 -15.23 -11.04 -14.00
N GLU A 64 -14.02 -10.51 -13.78
CA GLU A 64 -12.94 -11.23 -13.12
C GLU A 64 -13.00 -11.08 -11.61
N SER A 65 -12.67 -12.16 -10.90
CA SER A 65 -12.50 -12.15 -9.45
C SER A 65 -11.20 -11.46 -9.07
N GLY A 66 -11.25 -10.60 -8.06
CA GLY A 66 -10.06 -9.96 -7.50
C GLY A 66 -9.10 -10.93 -6.83
N LYS A 67 -7.87 -10.48 -6.64
CA LYS A 67 -6.81 -11.27 -5.98
C LYS A 67 -6.81 -11.20 -4.45
N CYS A 68 -7.52 -10.23 -3.89
CA CYS A 68 -7.51 -9.95 -2.46
C CYS A 68 -8.87 -10.20 -1.83
N SER A 69 -8.87 -10.72 -0.59
CA SER A 69 -10.08 -10.78 0.23
C SER A 69 -10.57 -9.37 0.57
N GLU A 70 -11.82 -9.25 1.04
CA GLU A 70 -12.34 -7.95 1.52
C GLU A 70 -11.55 -7.42 2.72
N GLU A 71 -11.04 -8.32 3.57
CA GLU A 71 -10.18 -7.98 4.71
C GLU A 71 -8.85 -7.39 4.23
N ASP A 72 -8.17 -8.04 3.29
CA ASP A 72 -6.91 -7.55 2.74
C ASP A 72 -7.07 -6.19 2.03
N GLN A 73 -8.18 -5.99 1.33
CA GLN A 73 -8.52 -4.70 0.70
C GLN A 73 -8.69 -3.59 1.75
N SER A 74 -9.32 -3.91 2.89
CA SER A 74 -9.47 -2.97 4.00
C SER A 74 -8.12 -2.61 4.61
N ILE A 75 -7.26 -3.61 4.86
CA ILE A 75 -5.90 -3.39 5.36
C ILE A 75 -5.10 -2.52 4.39
N ALA A 76 -5.14 -2.82 3.09
CA ALA A 76 -4.45 -2.04 2.06
C ALA A 76 -4.85 -0.57 2.10
N ARG A 77 -6.15 -0.29 2.23
CA ARG A 77 -6.68 1.06 2.32
C ARG A 77 -6.19 1.79 3.56
N ILE A 78 -6.27 1.15 4.73
CA ILE A 78 -5.79 1.74 5.99
C ILE A 78 -4.31 2.08 5.91
N LEU A 79 -3.49 1.18 5.35
CA LEU A 79 -2.05 1.41 5.19
C LEU A 79 -1.77 2.57 4.23
N LEU A 80 -2.50 2.66 3.13
CA LEU A 80 -2.36 3.76 2.17
C LEU A 80 -2.79 5.09 2.77
N ASP A 81 -3.95 5.14 3.45
CA ASP A 81 -4.45 6.34 4.12
C ASP A 81 -3.45 6.82 5.19
N ALA A 82 -2.91 5.91 6.00
CA ALA A 82 -1.89 6.22 7.00
C ALA A 82 -0.57 6.73 6.38
N ALA A 83 -0.17 6.18 5.23
CA ALA A 83 1.02 6.63 4.51
C ALA A 83 0.83 8.01 3.86
N CYS A 84 -0.39 8.31 3.40
CA CYS A 84 -0.76 9.58 2.77
C CYS A 84 -1.15 10.68 3.78
N GLY A 85 -1.36 10.32 5.05
CA GLY A 85 -1.70 11.26 6.12
C GLY A 85 -3.19 11.63 6.21
N PHE A 86 -4.08 10.73 5.79
CA PHE A 86 -5.54 10.87 5.89
C PHE A 86 -6.12 10.29 7.18
#